data_AF-A0A7S1BMW5-F1
#
_entry.id   AF-A0A7S1BMW5-F1
#
_cell.length_a   1.000
_cell.length_b   1.000
_cell.length_c   1.000
_cell.angle_alpha   90.00
_cell.angle_beta   90.00
_cell.angle_gamma   90.00
#
_symmetry.space_group_name_H-M   'P 1'
#
loop_
_entity.id
_entity.type
_entity.pdbx_description
1 polymer ?
#
loop_
_entity_poly.entity_id
_entity_poly.type
_entity_poly.pdbx_seq_one_letter_code
_entity_poly.pdbx_strand_id
1 'polypeptide(L)'
;GNFDVWAEINVSDVHSPKKTIFLPQVEHLDLIHRDYPDATFVLTYRNPDDWVQSVKKWHSLQEVFINSNITGLPTGFGKTNEELRSFFVGHSNRIHQFVKQHPSHTLVEVDIGSKHAGMILQDAFGVDSKCWGKSNANPTLTLDQ
;
A
#
# COMPACT_ATOMS: atom_id res chain seq x y z
N GLY A 1 17.30 12.84 -6.20
CA GLY A 1 18.27 11.82 -5.77
C GLY A 1 18.33 10.72 -6.80
N ASN A 2 19.40 9.93 -6.79
CA ASN A 2 19.46 8.67 -7.55
C ASN A 2 18.86 7.59 -6.64
N PHE A 3 17.59 7.24 -6.86
CA PHE A 3 16.90 6.18 -6.12
C PHE A 3 16.52 5.07 -7.09
N ASP A 4 16.75 3.83 -6.71
CA ASP A 4 16.08 2.68 -7.32
C ASP A 4 14.77 2.47 -6.57
N VAL A 5 13.65 2.80 -7.22
CA VAL A 5 12.31 2.70 -6.63
C VAL A 5 11.60 1.49 -7.22
N TRP A 6 11.15 0.59 -6.36
CA TRP A 6 10.37 -0.58 -6.77
C TRP A 6 9.00 -0.56 -6.10
N ALA A 7 7.96 -0.46 -6.92
CA ALA A 7 6.55 -0.56 -6.53
C ALA A 7 5.79 -1.24 -7.66
N GLU A 8 5.39 -2.49 -7.44
CA GLU A 8 4.76 -3.32 -8.47
C GLU A 8 3.36 -3.77 -8.01
N ILE A 9 2.44 -3.79 -8.96
CA ILE A 9 1.10 -4.35 -8.81
C ILE A 9 0.82 -5.19 -10.04
N ASN A 10 0.70 -6.50 -9.86
CA ASN A 10 0.46 -7.42 -10.97
C ASN A 10 -0.98 -7.89 -10.95
N VAL A 11 -1.78 -7.41 -11.90
CA VAL A 11 -3.14 -7.90 -12.12
C VAL A 11 -3.09 -9.01 -13.17
N SER A 12 -3.82 -10.10 -12.94
CA SER A 12 -3.93 -11.21 -13.90
C SER A 12 -4.40 -10.75 -15.27
N ASP A 13 -4.14 -11.58 -16.29
CA ASP A 13 -4.53 -11.37 -17.69
C ASP A 13 -5.98 -10.86 -17.85
N VAL A 14 -6.17 -9.93 -18.79
CA VAL A 14 -7.47 -9.29 -19.08
C VAL A 14 -8.55 -10.27 -19.53
N HIS A 15 -8.17 -11.42 -20.08
CA HIS A 15 -9.05 -12.50 -20.52
C HIS A 15 -9.34 -13.53 -19.41
N SER A 16 -8.72 -13.40 -18.24
CA SER A 16 -8.97 -14.30 -17.12
C SER A 16 -10.42 -14.17 -16.65
N PRO A 17 -11.18 -15.28 -16.49
CA PRO A 17 -12.57 -15.23 -16.07
C PRO A 17 -12.75 -14.70 -14.64
N LYS A 18 -11.69 -14.75 -13.82
CA LYS A 18 -11.60 -14.08 -12.53
C LYS A 18 -10.28 -13.32 -12.46
N LYS A 19 -10.38 -12.01 -12.20
CA LYS A 19 -9.19 -11.18 -12.03
C LYS A 19 -8.60 -11.41 -10.64
N THR A 20 -7.28 -11.61 -10.58
CA THR A 20 -6.50 -11.70 -9.34
C THR A 20 -5.41 -10.63 -9.33
N ILE A 21 -4.84 -10.40 -8.16
CA ILE A 21 -3.73 -9.47 -7.93
C ILE A 21 -2.61 -10.19 -7.20
N PHE A 22 -1.38 -9.84 -7.55
CA PHE A 22 -0.18 -10.22 -6.85
C PHE A 22 0.55 -8.95 -6.42
N LEU A 23 0.91 -8.91 -5.14
CA LEU A 23 1.51 -7.77 -4.47
C LEU A 23 2.86 -8.22 -3.89
N PRO A 24 3.97 -8.14 -4.65
CA PRO A 24 5.23 -8.71 -4.17
C PRO A 24 5.78 -7.96 -2.94
N GLN A 25 5.41 -6.70 -2.72
CA GLN A 25 5.64 -5.94 -1.48
C GLN A 25 4.89 -6.50 -0.25
N VAL A 26 3.84 -7.30 -0.46
CA VAL A 26 3.13 -8.04 0.60
C VAL A 26 3.65 -9.47 0.71
N GLU A 27 4.03 -10.12 -0.39
CA GLU A 27 4.41 -11.53 -0.37
C GLU A 27 5.90 -11.77 -0.07
N HIS A 28 6.80 -10.87 -0.51
CA HIS A 28 8.24 -11.15 -0.63
C HIS A 28 9.13 -10.13 0.10
N LEU A 29 8.77 -9.77 1.34
CA LEU A 29 9.63 -8.90 2.17
C LEU A 29 11.03 -9.51 2.39
N ASP A 30 11.12 -10.84 2.48
CA ASP A 30 12.36 -11.58 2.61
C ASP A 30 13.27 -11.42 1.38
N LEU A 31 12.70 -11.47 0.17
CA LEU A 31 13.46 -11.23 -1.06
C LEU A 31 13.91 -9.77 -1.16
N ILE A 32 13.06 -8.82 -0.76
CA ILE A 32 13.43 -7.40 -0.69
C ILE A 32 14.62 -7.20 0.25
N HIS A 33 14.59 -7.80 1.45
CA HIS A 33 15.72 -7.70 2.38
C HIS A 33 16.97 -8.39 1.86
N ARG A 34 16.84 -9.56 1.20
CA ARG A 34 17.99 -10.26 0.62
C ARG A 34 18.70 -9.41 -0.43
N ASP A 35 17.95 -8.78 -1.32
CA ASP A 35 18.50 -8.07 -2.48
C ASP A 35 18.83 -6.60 -2.18
N TYR A 36 18.14 -5.99 -1.20
CA TYR A 36 18.32 -4.61 -0.75
C TYR A 36 18.33 -4.52 0.78
N PRO A 37 19.36 -5.03 1.47
CA PRO A 37 19.38 -5.21 2.93
C PRO A 37 19.33 -3.91 3.74
N ASP A 38 19.58 -2.76 3.12
CA ASP A 38 19.55 -1.41 3.69
C ASP A 38 18.48 -0.52 3.04
N ALA A 39 17.50 -1.12 2.34
CA ALA A 39 16.41 -0.38 1.72
C ALA A 39 15.64 0.51 2.69
N THR A 40 15.17 1.65 2.19
CA THR A 40 14.18 2.49 2.86
C THR A 40 12.77 2.02 2.47
N PHE A 41 12.00 1.58 3.45
CA PHE A 41 10.59 1.27 3.29
C PHE A 41 9.76 2.54 3.42
N VAL A 42 8.89 2.79 2.43
CA VAL A 42 7.90 3.87 2.50
C VAL A 42 6.53 3.26 2.78
N LEU A 43 6.06 3.40 4.01
CA LEU A 43 4.74 2.91 4.41
C LEU A 43 3.72 4.04 4.32
N THR A 44 2.90 3.99 3.28
CA THR A 44 1.75 4.88 3.17
C THR A 44 0.60 4.34 4.02
N TYR A 45 -0.02 5.21 4.80
CA TYR A 45 -1.23 4.89 5.54
C TYR A 45 -2.25 6.02 5.42
N ARG A 46 -3.48 5.74 5.84
CA ARG A 46 -4.58 6.71 6.00
C ARG A 46 -5.59 6.11 6.97
N ASN A 47 -6.67 6.85 7.26
CA ASN A 47 -7.79 6.29 8.01
C ASN A 47 -8.27 4.95 7.38
N PRO A 48 -8.36 3.85 8.16
CA PRO A 48 -8.74 2.55 7.60
C PRO A 48 -10.12 2.52 6.95
N ASP A 49 -11.09 3.29 7.43
CA ASP A 49 -12.42 3.37 6.81
C ASP A 49 -12.36 4.05 5.45
N ASP A 50 -11.62 5.15 5.34
CA ASP A 50 -11.39 5.82 4.05
C ASP A 50 -10.69 4.88 3.06
N TRP A 51 -9.78 4.04 3.57
CA TRP A 51 -9.15 3.00 2.76
C TRP A 51 -10.14 1.96 2.26
N VAL A 52 -10.98 1.42 3.14
CA VAL A 52 -12.03 0.46 2.77
C VAL A 52 -12.98 1.07 1.74
N GLN A 53 -13.44 2.31 1.94
CA GLN A 53 -14.34 2.99 1.01
C GLN A 53 -13.70 3.16 -0.37
N SER A 54 -12.42 3.51 -0.41
CA SER A 54 -11.69 3.64 -1.66
C SER A 54 -11.50 2.30 -2.36
N VAL A 55 -11.21 1.19 -1.67
CA VAL A 55 -11.13 -0.15 -2.28
C VAL A 55 -12.47 -0.54 -2.90
N LYS A 56 -13.58 -0.32 -2.18
CA LYS A 56 -14.93 -0.67 -2.63
C LYS A 56 -15.40 0.17 -3.82
N LYS A 57 -14.93 1.41 -3.94
CA LYS A 57 -15.32 2.34 -5.01
C LYS A 57 -14.31 2.38 -6.17
N TRP A 58 -13.19 1.68 -6.08
CA TRP A 58 -12.17 1.67 -7.12
C TRP A 58 -12.37 0.49 -8.08
N HIS A 59 -13.12 0.73 -9.15
CA HIS A 59 -13.43 -0.28 -10.16
C HIS A 59 -13.89 -1.60 -9.52
N SER A 60 -13.27 -2.73 -9.87
CA SER A 60 -13.53 -4.05 -9.29
C SER A 60 -12.49 -4.47 -8.24
N LEU A 61 -11.76 -3.53 -7.60
CA LEU A 61 -10.62 -3.86 -6.75
C LEU A 61 -11.00 -4.77 -5.57
N GLN A 62 -12.16 -4.55 -4.95
CA GLN A 62 -12.65 -5.44 -3.89
C GLN A 62 -12.83 -6.88 -4.40
N GLU A 63 -13.42 -7.05 -5.59
CA GLU A 63 -13.62 -8.37 -6.19
C GLU A 63 -12.29 -9.04 -6.53
N VAL A 64 -11.33 -8.26 -7.04
CA VAL A 64 -9.97 -8.73 -7.31
C VAL A 64 -9.30 -9.22 -6.02
N PHE A 65 -9.43 -8.49 -4.91
CA PHE A 65 -8.92 -8.92 -3.60
C PHE A 65 -9.59 -10.23 -3.14
N ILE A 66 -10.92 -10.33 -3.24
CA ILE A 66 -11.66 -11.55 -2.88
C ILE A 66 -11.19 -12.77 -3.67
N ASN A 67 -10.85 -12.58 -4.95
CA ASN A 67 -10.39 -13.65 -5.82
C ASN A 67 -8.91 -14.03 -5.63
N SER A 68 -8.14 -13.24 -4.89
CA SER A 68 -6.69 -13.40 -4.76
C SER A 68 -6.31 -14.13 -3.48
N ASN A 69 -5.12 -14.74 -3.45
CA ASN A 69 -4.54 -15.28 -2.22
C ASN A 69 -3.39 -14.36 -1.80
N ILE A 70 -3.66 -13.46 -0.87
CA ILE A 70 -2.69 -12.46 -0.39
C ILE A 70 -2.36 -12.80 1.06
N THR A 71 -1.11 -12.68 1.47
CA THR A 71 -0.73 -12.86 2.88
C THR A 71 -1.50 -11.88 3.76
N GLY A 72 -2.32 -12.41 4.67
CA GLY A 72 -3.23 -11.64 5.52
C GLY A 72 -4.63 -11.40 4.94
N LEU A 73 -4.90 -11.84 3.71
CA LEU A 73 -6.22 -11.84 3.06
C LEU A 73 -6.36 -13.04 2.10
N PRO A 74 -6.66 -14.25 2.63
CA PRO A 74 -6.80 -15.45 1.81
C PRO A 74 -7.97 -15.38 0.83
N THR A 75 -7.95 -16.22 -0.20
CA THR A 75 -9.04 -16.28 -1.20
C THR A 75 -10.41 -16.47 -0.56
N GLY A 76 -11.37 -15.65 -0.96
CA GLY A 76 -12.74 -15.64 -0.45
C GLY A 76 -12.99 -14.66 0.70
N PHE A 77 -11.95 -14.04 1.28
CA PHE A 77 -12.02 -12.98 2.28
C PHE A 77 -11.97 -11.58 1.65
N GLY A 78 -12.27 -10.53 2.42
CA GLY A 78 -12.32 -9.14 1.94
C GLY A 78 -13.72 -8.72 1.47
N LYS A 79 -14.74 -9.50 1.86
CA LYS A 79 -16.15 -9.24 1.58
C LYS A 79 -16.71 -8.19 2.53
N THR A 80 -16.25 -8.18 3.78
CA THR A 80 -16.70 -7.24 4.81
C THR A 80 -15.73 -6.08 4.97
N ASN A 81 -16.21 -4.97 5.55
CA ASN A 81 -15.36 -3.83 5.87
C ASN A 81 -14.32 -4.22 6.92
N GLU A 82 -14.69 -5.08 7.87
CA GLU A 82 -13.84 -5.56 8.94
C GLU A 82 -12.69 -6.42 8.41
N GLU A 83 -12.95 -7.35 7.48
CA GLU A 83 -11.90 -8.16 6.84
C GLU A 83 -10.88 -7.29 6.10
N LEU A 84 -11.38 -6.31 5.32
CA LEU A 84 -10.53 -5.36 4.62
C LEU A 84 -9.73 -4.49 5.59
N ARG A 85 -10.35 -3.98 6.66
CA ARG A 85 -9.68 -3.19 7.70
C ARG A 85 -8.58 -4.01 8.38
N SER A 86 -8.88 -5.25 8.76
CA SER A 86 -7.92 -6.16 9.40
C SER A 86 -6.73 -6.44 8.49
N PHE A 87 -6.96 -6.62 7.19
CA PHE A 87 -5.87 -6.78 6.22
C PHE A 87 -5.00 -5.53 6.13
N PHE A 88 -5.60 -4.34 6.00
CA PHE A 88 -4.86 -3.07 5.91
C PHE A 88 -3.99 -2.82 7.16
N VAL A 89 -4.59 -2.90 8.35
CA VAL A 89 -3.89 -2.70 9.63
C VAL A 89 -2.87 -3.82 9.88
N GLY A 90 -3.23 -5.06 9.56
CA GLY A 90 -2.36 -6.22 9.70
C GLY A 90 -1.09 -6.11 8.85
N HIS A 91 -1.22 -5.60 7.62
CA HIS A 91 -0.07 -5.36 6.75
C HIS A 91 0.86 -4.29 7.33
N SER A 92 0.34 -3.15 7.79
CA SER A 92 1.14 -2.10 8.44
C SER A 92 1.92 -2.66 9.65
N ASN A 93 1.24 -3.40 10.53
CA ASN A 93 1.88 -4.05 11.68
C ASN A 93 2.98 -5.04 11.24
N ARG A 94 2.77 -5.78 10.14
CA ARG A 94 3.76 -6.70 9.61
C ARG A 94 5.02 -5.96 9.14
N ILE A 95 4.87 -4.81 8.48
CA ILE A 95 6.00 -3.96 8.07
C ILE A 95 6.75 -3.42 9.29
N HIS A 96 6.03 -2.95 10.32
CA HIS A 96 6.67 -2.52 11.58
C HIS A 96 7.49 -3.63 12.22
N GLN A 97 6.95 -4.85 12.31
CA GLN A 97 7.70 -5.99 12.85
C GLN A 97 8.89 -6.36 11.98
N PHE A 98 8.74 -6.30 10.66
CA PHE A 98 9.81 -6.61 9.72
C PHE A 98 11.00 -5.66 9.87
N VAL A 99 10.77 -4.34 9.84
CA VAL A 99 11.86 -3.36 10.02
C VAL A 99 12.47 -3.46 11.43
N LYS A 100 11.67 -3.78 12.46
CA LYS A 100 12.19 -4.04 13.81
C LYS A 100 13.13 -5.25 13.86
N GLN A 101 12.85 -6.30 13.10
CA GLN A 101 13.68 -7.50 13.00
C GLN A 101 14.93 -7.27 12.13
N HIS A 102 14.86 -6.32 11.19
CA HIS A 102 15.92 -5.98 10.26
C HIS A 102 16.29 -4.48 10.38
N PRO A 103 17.01 -4.08 11.45
CA PRO A 103 17.24 -2.68 11.80
C PRO A 103 18.17 -1.93 10.84
N SER A 104 18.72 -2.60 9.83
CA SER A 104 19.43 -1.98 8.71
C SER A 104 18.49 -1.19 7.79
N HIS A 105 17.19 -1.49 7.80
CA HIS A 105 16.20 -0.77 7.03
C HIS A 105 15.79 0.54 7.71
N THR A 106 15.56 1.56 6.89
CA THR A 106 14.88 2.78 7.32
C THR A 106 13.38 2.62 7.05
N LEU A 107 12.53 3.11 7.95
CA LEU A 107 11.08 3.20 7.74
C LEU A 107 10.64 4.65 7.71
N VAL A 108 10.03 5.06 6.60
CA VAL A 108 9.38 6.37 6.42
C VAL A 108 7.88 6.15 6.36
N GLU A 109 7.15 6.69 7.34
CA GLU A 109 5.70 6.57 7.40
C GLU A 109 5.02 7.87 7.00
N VAL A 110 3.99 7.79 6.16
CA VAL A 110 3.27 8.97 5.68
C VAL A 110 1.77 8.74 5.66
N ASP A 111 1.03 9.59 6.39
CA ASP A 111 -0.42 9.69 6.25
C ASP A 111 -0.74 10.43 4.96
N ILE A 112 -1.21 9.72 3.94
CA ILE A 112 -1.53 10.31 2.63
C ILE A 112 -2.82 11.15 2.65
N GLY A 113 -3.60 11.11 3.74
CA GLY A 113 -4.72 12.01 3.98
C GLY A 113 -4.31 13.35 4.60
N SER A 114 -3.07 13.45 5.11
CA SER A 114 -2.58 14.64 5.81
C SER A 114 -2.13 15.74 4.85
N LYS A 115 -2.46 17.00 5.17
CA LYS A 115 -1.93 18.18 4.48
C LYS A 115 -0.40 18.33 4.59
N HIS A 116 0.23 17.59 5.51
CA HIS A 116 1.68 17.61 5.73
C HIS A 116 2.41 16.45 5.03
N ALA A 117 1.72 15.58 4.28
CA ALA A 117 2.34 14.43 3.61
C ALA A 117 3.55 14.81 2.75
N GLY A 118 3.43 15.88 1.95
CA GLY A 118 4.53 16.39 1.13
C GLY A 118 5.72 16.92 1.94
N MET A 119 5.50 17.46 3.15
CA MET A 119 6.59 17.90 4.02
C MET A 119 7.35 16.71 4.60
N ILE A 120 6.64 15.67 5.06
CA ILE A 120 7.26 14.44 5.56
C ILE A 120 8.14 13.79 4.48
N LEU A 121 7.63 13.72 3.24
CA LEU A 121 8.39 13.18 2.12
C LEU A 121 9.56 14.07 1.69
N GLN A 122 9.42 15.39 1.80
CA GLN A 122 10.53 16.32 1.58
C GLN A 122 11.64 16.11 2.61
N ASP A 123 11.30 16.01 3.89
CA ASP A 123 12.28 15.82 4.96
C ASP A 123 13.01 14.48 4.81
N ALA A 124 12.31 13.43 4.36
CA ALA A 124 12.88 12.11 4.14
C ALA A 124 13.76 12.00 2.88
N PHE A 125 13.37 12.65 1.77
CA PHE A 125 13.97 12.40 0.45
C PHE A 125 14.61 13.63 -0.20
N GLY A 126 14.50 14.81 0.39
CA GLY A 126 15.03 16.07 -0.13
C GLY A 126 14.33 16.58 -1.40
N VAL A 127 13.14 16.06 -1.72
CA VAL A 127 12.32 16.49 -2.86
C VAL A 127 11.29 17.50 -2.38
N ASP A 128 11.25 18.70 -2.99
CA ASP A 128 10.37 19.80 -2.57
C ASP A 128 8.92 19.33 -2.38
N SER A 129 8.32 19.74 -1.27
CA SER A 129 6.96 19.39 -0.85
C SER A 129 5.92 19.66 -1.95
N LYS A 130 6.15 20.64 -2.82
CA LYS A 130 5.26 21.00 -3.95
C LYS A 130 5.32 20.01 -5.11
N CYS A 131 6.35 19.18 -5.19
CA CYS A 131 6.46 18.11 -6.19
C CYS A 131 5.61 16.88 -5.83
N TRP A 132 5.18 16.75 -4.56
CA TRP A 132 4.33 15.66 -4.10
C TRP A 132 2.85 16.00 -4.32
N GLY A 133 2.32 15.61 -5.49
CA GLY A 133 0.93 15.84 -5.89
C GLY A 133 -0.07 14.76 -5.46
N LYS A 134 -1.36 15.03 -5.67
CA LYS A 134 -2.46 14.06 -5.47
C LYS A 134 -2.91 13.51 -6.82
N SER A 135 -2.77 12.20 -7.02
CA SER A 135 -3.22 11.48 -8.22
C SER A 135 -4.06 10.25 -7.82
N ASN A 136 -4.76 9.64 -8.78
CA ASN A 136 -5.62 8.47 -8.54
C ASN A 136 -6.71 8.71 -7.47
N ALA A 137 -7.19 9.95 -7.37
CA ALA A 137 -8.31 10.28 -6.50
C ALA A 137 -9.63 9.84 -7.16
N ASN A 138 -10.51 9.21 -6.39
CA ASN A 138 -11.88 9.00 -6.84
C ASN A 138 -12.66 10.33 -6.69
N PRO A 139 -13.13 10.94 -7.79
CA PRO A 139 -13.78 12.26 -7.75
C PRO A 139 -15.11 12.25 -6.99
N THR A 140 -15.73 11.08 -6.79
CA THR A 140 -16.97 10.91 -6.03
C THR A 140 -16.71 10.87 -4.51
N LEU A 141 -15.45 10.69 -4.07
CA LEU A 141 -15.05 10.75 -2.66
C LEU A 141 -14.50 12.12 -2.24
N THR A 142 -14.27 13.03 -3.19
CA THR A 142 -13.67 14.35 -2.93
C THR A 142 -14.68 15.47 -2.72
N LEU A 143 -15.98 15.19 -2.74
CA LEU A 143 -17.04 16.20 -2.55
C LEU A 143 -17.31 16.56 -1.08
N ASP A 144 -16.70 15.84 -0.13
CA ASP A 144 -16.90 16.03 1.32
C ASP A 144 -15.61 16.47 2.07
N GLN A 145 -14.62 17.04 1.37
CA GLN A 145 -13.39 17.59 1.96
C GLN A 145 -13.19 19.05 1.55
#